data_AF-A0A537K446-F1
#
_entry.id   AF-A0A537K446-F1
#
_cell.length_a   1.000
_cell.length_b   1.000
_cell.length_c   1.000
_cell.angle_alpha   90.00
_cell.angle_beta   90.00
_cell.angle_gamma   90.00
#
_symmetry.space_group_name_H-M   'P 1'
#
loop_
_entity.id
_entity.type
_entity.pdbx_description
1 polymer ?
#
loop_
_entity_poly.entity_id
_entity_poly.type
_entity_poly.pdbx_seq_one_letter_code
_entity_poly.pdbx_strand_id
1 'polypeptide(L)'
;METYMEPVKSINRPYPVVAQVQNNTTIWVGHLQSDPTDHFAGQTFTCPCSGDLNNIQVYSAAVQSPGEIMLSLHAFDQQNKTWGPILASATIEIEKSDGEKWIRFDLPAIPLSKSETYGFRLYANVAVVAIGEAAACGQTFKGQEWHADSKDLYGHYYNYFSLAFKVEMCA
;
A
#
# COMPACT_ATOMS: atom_id res chain seq x y z
N MET A 1 35.75 -17.97 -36.63
CA MET A 1 35.32 -16.81 -35.84
C MET A 1 34.10 -17.24 -35.07
N GLU A 2 34.27 -17.43 -33.77
CA GLU A 2 33.23 -17.90 -32.86
C GLU A 2 32.43 -16.68 -32.40
N THR A 3 31.17 -16.60 -32.83
CA THR A 3 30.30 -15.47 -32.51
C THR A 3 29.85 -15.61 -31.06
N TYR A 4 30.45 -14.85 -30.16
CA TYR A 4 29.95 -14.68 -28.80
C TYR A 4 28.56 -14.05 -28.87
N MET A 5 27.51 -14.85 -28.60
CA MET A 5 26.21 -14.29 -28.27
C MET A 5 26.28 -13.78 -26.84
N GLU A 6 26.13 -12.46 -26.66
CA GLU A 6 25.89 -11.90 -25.33
C GLU A 6 24.59 -12.51 -24.77
N PRO A 7 24.58 -12.91 -23.48
CA PRO A 7 23.35 -13.38 -22.85
C PRO A 7 22.33 -12.25 -22.89
N VAL A 8 21.15 -12.53 -23.44
CA VAL A 8 20.00 -11.63 -23.38
C VAL A 8 19.73 -11.35 -21.90
N LYS A 9 20.04 -10.14 -21.45
CA LYS A 9 19.66 -9.66 -20.10
C LYS A 9 18.15 -9.82 -19.98
N SER A 10 17.69 -10.70 -19.09
CA SER A 10 16.27 -10.78 -18.78
C SER A 10 15.85 -9.40 -18.26
N ILE A 11 14.90 -8.76 -18.93
CA ILE A 11 14.32 -7.53 -18.44
C ILE A 11 13.39 -7.96 -17.31
N ASN A 12 13.86 -7.87 -16.07
CA ASN A 12 13.03 -8.07 -14.89
C ASN A 12 12.00 -6.94 -14.87
N ARG A 13 10.78 -7.25 -15.32
CA ARG A 13 9.65 -6.32 -15.28
C ARG A 13 8.89 -6.54 -13.97
N PRO A 14 8.56 -5.47 -13.24
CA PRO A 14 7.73 -5.59 -12.06
C PRO A 14 6.35 -6.13 -12.45
N TYR A 15 5.81 -7.04 -11.64
CA TYR A 15 4.45 -7.57 -11.80
C TYR A 15 3.74 -7.64 -10.43
N PRO A 16 2.41 -7.50 -10.40
CA PRO A 16 1.68 -7.56 -9.14
C PRO A 16 1.72 -8.97 -8.55
N VAL A 17 2.27 -9.11 -7.35
CA VAL A 17 2.32 -10.38 -6.60
C VAL A 17 1.16 -10.52 -5.62
N VAL A 18 0.63 -9.40 -5.15
CA VAL A 18 -0.57 -9.31 -4.30
C VAL A 18 -1.38 -8.13 -4.78
N ALA A 19 -2.67 -8.34 -5.03
CA ALA A 19 -3.55 -7.28 -5.46
C ALA A 19 -4.98 -7.49 -4.98
N GLN A 20 -5.63 -6.39 -4.61
CA GLN A 20 -7.07 -6.27 -4.50
C GLN A 20 -7.49 -5.11 -5.39
N VAL A 21 -8.16 -5.41 -6.50
CA VAL A 21 -8.52 -4.41 -7.52
C VAL A 21 -10.01 -4.07 -7.52
N GLN A 22 -10.82 -4.78 -6.71
CA GLN A 22 -12.20 -4.39 -6.50
C GLN A 22 -12.25 -3.13 -5.63
N ASN A 23 -13.25 -2.29 -5.91
CA ASN A 23 -13.54 -1.10 -5.12
C ASN A 23 -15.07 -0.98 -5.00
N ASN A 24 -15.60 -1.03 -3.79
CA ASN A 24 -17.03 -0.90 -3.51
C ASN A 24 -17.35 -0.04 -2.29
N THR A 25 -16.32 0.40 -1.56
CA THR A 25 -16.40 1.33 -0.43
C THR A 25 -15.13 2.17 -0.39
N THR A 26 -15.06 3.15 0.51
CA THR A 26 -13.91 4.05 0.61
C THR A 26 -13.62 4.42 2.06
N ILE A 27 -12.33 4.60 2.36
CA ILE A 27 -11.84 5.18 3.59
C ILE A 27 -11.19 6.54 3.33
N TRP A 28 -11.41 7.48 4.23
CA TRP A 28 -10.79 8.81 4.16
C TRP A 28 -9.47 8.81 4.92
N VAL A 29 -8.41 9.28 4.25
CA VAL A 29 -7.09 9.48 4.82
C VAL A 29 -6.78 10.98 4.85
N GLY A 30 -6.22 11.44 5.97
CA GLY A 30 -5.78 12.81 6.17
C GLY A 30 -6.62 13.60 7.16
N HIS A 31 -6.52 14.92 7.07
CA HIS A 31 -7.11 15.83 8.06
C HIS A 31 -8.36 16.53 7.52
N LEU A 32 -9.53 16.17 8.05
CA LEU A 32 -10.78 16.86 7.72
C LEU A 32 -10.85 18.17 8.51
N GLN A 33 -11.09 19.32 7.87
CA GLN A 33 -11.16 20.62 8.57
C GLN A 33 -12.16 20.67 9.73
N SER A 34 -13.20 19.84 9.69
CA SER A 34 -14.22 19.73 10.75
C SER A 34 -13.88 18.73 11.86
N ASP A 35 -12.80 17.97 11.73
CA ASP A 35 -12.36 16.94 12.67
C ASP A 35 -10.93 17.25 13.14
N PRO A 36 -10.68 17.42 14.46
CA PRO A 36 -9.33 17.64 14.96
C PRO A 36 -8.40 16.42 14.81
N THR A 37 -8.89 15.30 14.29
CA THR A 37 -8.20 14.02 14.25
C THR A 37 -7.71 13.71 12.84
N ASP A 38 -6.46 13.27 12.72
CA ASP A 38 -5.92 12.79 11.46
C ASP A 38 -6.30 11.33 11.29
N HIS A 39 -6.73 10.95 10.09
CA HIS A 39 -7.14 9.59 9.77
C HIS A 39 -6.07 8.89 8.94
N PHE A 40 -5.73 7.65 9.31
CA PHE A 40 -4.68 6.85 8.67
C PHE A 40 -5.24 5.52 8.18
N ALA A 41 -4.86 5.11 6.99
CA ALA A 41 -5.24 3.80 6.46
C ALA A 41 -4.00 2.96 6.18
N GLY A 42 -4.17 1.66 6.06
CA GLY A 42 -3.07 0.76 5.74
C GLY A 42 -3.57 -0.64 5.45
N GLN A 43 -2.62 -1.47 5.06
CA GLN A 43 -2.91 -2.84 4.68
C GLN A 43 -1.70 -3.71 5.02
N THR A 44 -1.97 -4.83 5.67
CA THR A 44 -1.01 -5.91 5.86
C THR A 44 -1.18 -6.95 4.77
N PHE A 45 -0.09 -7.64 4.41
CA PHE A 45 -0.10 -8.72 3.44
C PHE A 45 1.04 -9.72 3.71
N THR A 46 0.78 -11.01 3.51
CA THR A 46 1.82 -12.04 3.50
C THR A 46 2.40 -12.18 2.10
N CYS A 47 3.73 -12.12 1.97
CA CYS A 47 4.40 -12.17 0.68
C CYS A 47 4.37 -13.60 0.10
N PRO A 48 3.83 -13.83 -1.11
CA PRO A 48 3.67 -15.18 -1.66
C PRO A 48 4.98 -15.78 -2.24
N CYS A 49 5.96 -14.93 -2.55
CA CYS A 49 7.24 -15.28 -3.14
C CYS A 49 8.33 -14.30 -2.69
N SER A 50 9.60 -14.72 -2.70
CA SER A 50 10.71 -13.81 -2.45
C SER A 50 11.04 -13.01 -3.72
N GLY A 51 11.53 -11.79 -3.56
CA GLY A 51 11.96 -10.92 -4.66
C GLY A 51 12.07 -9.47 -4.20
N ASP A 52 12.26 -8.54 -5.13
CA ASP A 52 12.40 -7.13 -4.79
C ASP A 52 11.09 -6.38 -5.02
N LEU A 53 10.58 -5.71 -3.98
CA LEU A 53 9.50 -4.76 -4.07
C LEU A 53 10.02 -3.42 -4.59
N ASN A 54 9.38 -2.90 -5.63
CA ASN A 54 9.77 -1.62 -6.22
C ASN A 54 8.68 -0.55 -6.13
N ASN A 55 7.43 -0.95 -5.92
CA ASN A 55 6.34 0.00 -5.73
C ASN A 55 5.11 -0.64 -5.09
N ILE A 56 4.28 0.23 -4.52
CA ILE A 56 2.91 -0.09 -4.12
C ILE A 56 1.98 0.89 -4.83
N GLN A 57 0.88 0.38 -5.37
CA GLN A 57 -0.19 1.21 -5.92
C GLN A 57 -1.42 1.14 -5.05
N VAL A 58 -2.12 2.26 -4.90
CA VAL A 58 -3.42 2.34 -4.21
C VAL A 58 -4.41 3.09 -5.09
N TYR A 59 -5.69 2.72 -5.04
CA TYR A 59 -6.71 3.41 -5.82
C TYR A 59 -7.24 4.62 -5.04
N SER A 60 -7.12 5.82 -5.62
CA SER A 60 -7.80 7.01 -5.11
C SER A 60 -9.22 7.05 -5.67
N ALA A 61 -10.22 6.94 -4.81
CA ALA A 61 -11.61 7.08 -5.20
C ALA A 61 -11.99 8.55 -5.41
N ALA A 62 -11.47 9.46 -4.58
CA ALA A 62 -11.65 10.90 -4.73
C ALA A 62 -10.55 11.67 -3.99
N VAL A 63 -10.28 12.90 -4.44
CA VAL A 63 -9.38 13.84 -3.76
C VAL A 63 -10.16 15.09 -3.40
N GLN A 64 -10.48 15.25 -2.11
CA GLN A 64 -11.21 16.42 -1.61
C GLN A 64 -10.27 17.62 -1.49
N SER A 65 -9.11 17.41 -0.87
CA SER A 65 -8.07 18.41 -0.66
C SER A 65 -6.73 17.87 -1.17
N PRO A 66 -6.11 18.52 -2.18
CA PRO A 66 -4.75 18.21 -2.62
C PRO A 66 -3.70 18.36 -1.53
N GLY A 67 -2.55 17.74 -1.72
CA GLY A 67 -1.38 17.87 -0.85
C GLY A 67 -0.52 16.62 -0.82
N GLU A 68 0.44 16.59 0.10
CA GLU A 68 1.32 15.43 0.25
C GLU A 68 0.62 14.25 0.92
N ILE A 69 0.82 13.07 0.33
CA ILE A 69 0.51 11.77 0.93
C ILE A 69 1.78 10.93 0.97
N MET A 70 2.03 10.30 2.12
CA MET A 70 3.16 9.43 2.37
C MET A 70 2.69 7.99 2.56
N LEU A 71 3.38 7.07 1.88
CA LEU A 71 3.30 5.64 2.12
C LEU A 71 4.56 5.18 2.86
N SER A 72 4.41 4.46 3.97
CA SER A 72 5.51 3.75 4.62
C SER A 72 5.28 2.25 4.63
N LEU A 73 6.30 1.49 4.24
CA LEU A 73 6.33 0.02 4.29
C LEU A 73 7.03 -0.42 5.57
N HIS A 74 6.49 -1.45 6.22
CA HIS A 74 6.98 -2.00 7.47
C HIS A 74 7.07 -3.52 7.41
N ALA A 75 8.00 -4.09 8.19
CA ALA A 75 7.84 -5.45 8.67
C ALA A 75 6.62 -5.52 9.60
N PHE A 76 5.93 -6.66 9.64
CA PHE A 76 4.74 -6.80 10.48
C PHE A 76 4.71 -8.15 11.20
N ASP A 77 4.62 -8.11 12.53
CA ASP A 77 4.42 -9.30 13.35
C ASP A 77 2.92 -9.60 13.43
N GLN A 78 2.50 -10.60 12.64
CA GLN A 78 1.10 -11.01 12.57
C GLN A 78 0.59 -11.64 13.87
N GLN A 79 1.45 -12.28 14.66
CA GLN A 79 1.01 -12.96 15.89
C GLN A 79 0.65 -11.95 16.96
N ASN A 80 1.48 -10.92 17.12
CA ASN A 80 1.30 -9.88 18.12
C ASN A 80 0.52 -8.65 17.60
N LYS A 81 0.26 -8.59 16.29
CA LYS A 81 -0.33 -7.45 15.59
C LYS A 81 0.45 -6.16 15.83
N THR A 82 1.78 -6.26 15.71
CA THR A 82 2.69 -5.15 15.97
C THR A 82 3.43 -4.76 14.70
N TRP A 83 3.50 -3.45 14.49
CA TRP A 83 4.25 -2.86 13.39
C TRP A 83 5.73 -2.85 13.74
N GLY A 84 6.55 -3.43 12.87
CA GLY A 84 7.99 -3.41 12.97
C GLY A 84 8.60 -2.12 12.40
N PRO A 85 9.93 -2.11 12.20
CA PRO A 85 10.62 -0.97 11.63
C PRO A 85 10.13 -0.64 10.22
N ILE A 86 10.23 0.64 9.85
CA ILE A 86 10.05 1.11 8.48
C ILE A 86 11.17 0.51 7.63
N LEU A 87 10.78 -0.16 6.54
CA LEU A 87 11.70 -0.73 5.54
C LEU A 87 11.95 0.27 4.41
N ALA A 88 10.92 1.00 4.00
CA ALA A 88 10.98 2.04 2.99
C ALA A 88 9.79 3.01 3.12
N SER A 89 9.90 4.18 2.53
CA SER A 89 8.79 5.11 2.39
C SER A 89 8.88 5.88 1.07
N ALA A 90 7.74 6.40 0.64
CA ALA A 90 7.62 7.27 -0.51
C ALA A 90 6.57 8.34 -0.22
N THR A 91 6.84 9.57 -0.66
CA THR A 91 5.92 10.69 -0.56
C THR A 91 5.65 11.21 -1.96
N ILE A 92 4.39 11.52 -2.24
CA ILE A 92 3.96 12.11 -3.50
C ILE A 92 3.02 13.28 -3.20
N GLU A 93 2.98 14.23 -4.12
CA GLU A 93 1.95 15.27 -4.14
C GLU A 93 0.73 14.72 -4.89
N ILE A 94 -0.46 14.80 -4.30
CA ILE A 94 -1.72 14.39 -4.94
C ILE A 94 -2.53 15.62 -5.35
N GLU A 95 -3.05 15.62 -6.57
CA GLU A 95 -3.90 16.70 -7.07
C GLU A 95 -5.37 16.29 -7.13
N LYS A 96 -6.28 17.27 -7.25
CA LYS A 96 -7.71 16.97 -7.46
C LYS A 96 -7.96 16.09 -8.68
N SER A 97 -7.10 16.22 -9.70
CA SER A 97 -7.24 15.46 -10.94
C SER A 97 -6.93 13.97 -10.76
N ASP A 98 -6.37 13.55 -9.62
CA ASP A 98 -5.96 12.18 -9.33
C ASP A 98 -7.06 11.32 -8.69
N GLY A 99 -8.26 11.89 -8.51
CA GLY A 99 -9.45 11.11 -8.20
C GLY A 99 -9.74 10.06 -9.28
N GLU A 100 -10.24 8.92 -8.86
CA GLU A 100 -10.57 7.74 -9.68
C GLU A 100 -9.36 7.12 -10.41
N LYS A 101 -8.14 7.33 -9.91
CA LYS A 101 -6.90 6.79 -10.50
C LYS A 101 -6.15 5.85 -9.57
N TRP A 102 -5.33 4.98 -10.18
CA TRP A 102 -4.29 4.24 -9.48
C TRP A 102 -3.08 5.14 -9.24
N ILE A 103 -2.76 5.33 -7.97
CA ILE A 103 -1.66 6.15 -7.50
C ILE A 103 -0.49 5.25 -7.16
N ARG A 104 0.67 5.54 -7.74
CA ARG A 104 1.88 4.72 -7.61
C ARG A 104 2.86 5.39 -6.66
N PHE A 105 3.28 4.64 -5.65
CA PHE A 105 4.36 5.00 -4.74
C PHE A 105 5.62 4.21 -5.13
N ASP A 106 6.54 4.86 -5.82
CA ASP A 106 7.83 4.27 -6.16
C ASP A 106 8.72 4.19 -4.91
N LEU A 107 9.18 2.98 -4.60
CA LEU A 107 10.03 2.68 -3.45
C LEU A 107 11.43 2.29 -3.94
N PRO A 108 12.48 2.48 -3.13
CA PRO A 108 13.74 1.78 -3.39
C PRO A 108 13.49 0.27 -3.46
N ALA A 109 14.28 -0.46 -4.25
CA ALA A 109 14.16 -1.92 -4.33
C ALA A 109 14.41 -2.53 -2.94
N ILE A 110 13.36 -3.12 -2.34
CA ILE A 110 13.43 -3.77 -1.03
C ILE A 110 13.22 -5.27 -1.18
N PRO A 111 14.16 -6.11 -0.71
CA PRO A 111 13.97 -7.56 -0.75
C PRO A 111 12.88 -7.97 0.25
N LEU A 112 11.85 -8.64 -0.26
CA LEU A 112 10.83 -9.30 0.55
C LEU A 112 11.04 -10.82 0.52
N SER A 113 10.72 -11.47 1.63
CA SER A 113 10.85 -12.90 1.80
C SER A 113 9.49 -13.59 1.71
N LYS A 114 9.45 -14.71 1.00
CA LYS A 114 8.28 -15.59 0.94
C LYS A 114 7.78 -15.94 2.36
N SER A 115 6.48 -15.92 2.53
CA SER A 115 5.75 -16.24 3.77
C SER A 115 5.93 -15.25 4.93
N GLU A 116 6.78 -14.23 4.79
CA GLU A 116 6.85 -13.14 5.76
C GLU A 116 5.68 -12.18 5.57
N THR A 117 5.27 -11.52 6.67
CA THR A 117 4.18 -10.53 6.64
C THR A 117 4.73 -9.12 6.74
N TYR A 118 4.20 -8.28 5.88
CA TYR A 118 4.54 -6.87 5.78
C TYR A 118 3.26 -6.07 5.89
N GLY A 119 3.40 -4.76 6.07
CA GLY A 119 2.28 -3.85 5.91
C GLY A 119 2.73 -2.51 5.41
N PHE A 120 1.83 -1.82 4.73
CA PHE A 120 2.02 -0.41 4.40
C PHE A 120 0.97 0.45 5.09
N ARG A 121 1.33 1.70 5.36
CA ARG A 121 0.46 2.72 5.94
C ARG A 121 0.49 3.97 5.09
N LEU A 122 -0.66 4.64 5.03
CA LEU A 122 -0.90 5.89 4.33
C LEU A 122 -1.14 7.00 5.36
N TYR A 123 -0.44 8.10 5.15
CA TYR A 123 -0.50 9.28 5.99
C TYR A 123 -0.62 10.52 5.12
N ALA A 124 -1.48 11.44 5.52
CA ALA A 124 -1.57 12.77 4.93
C ALA A 124 -1.68 13.79 6.06
N ASN A 125 -0.93 14.89 5.93
CA ASN A 125 -0.97 15.97 6.92
C ASN A 125 -2.05 17.00 6.56
N VAL A 126 -2.04 17.45 5.30
CA VAL A 126 -2.97 18.49 4.81
C VAL A 126 -3.95 17.93 3.77
N ALA A 127 -3.55 16.92 3.00
CA ALA A 127 -4.40 16.33 1.99
C ALA A 127 -5.59 15.58 2.63
N VAL A 128 -6.68 15.47 1.88
CA VAL A 128 -7.85 14.66 2.22
C VAL A 128 -8.21 13.83 1.01
N VAL A 129 -7.99 12.52 1.11
CA VAL A 129 -8.11 11.58 -0.01
C VAL A 129 -8.99 10.42 0.40
N ALA A 130 -9.98 10.09 -0.41
CA ALA A 130 -10.71 8.84 -0.30
C ALA A 130 -9.91 7.74 -1.01
N ILE A 131 -9.48 6.73 -0.26
CA ILE A 131 -8.82 5.54 -0.78
C ILE A 131 -9.89 4.47 -0.98
N GLY A 132 -9.86 3.81 -2.15
CA GLY A 132 -10.78 2.73 -2.46
C GLY A 132 -10.56 1.51 -1.57
N GLU A 133 -11.64 0.82 -1.27
CA GLU A 133 -11.68 -0.38 -0.44
C GLU A 133 -12.56 -1.44 -1.09
N ALA A 134 -12.22 -2.70 -0.84
CA ALA A 134 -13.05 -3.85 -1.16
C ALA A 134 -13.60 -4.45 0.13
N ALA A 135 -14.90 -4.27 0.36
CA ALA A 135 -15.66 -5.09 1.28
C ALA A 135 -16.05 -6.41 0.58
N ALA A 136 -15.55 -7.55 1.05
CA ALA A 136 -15.84 -8.84 0.45
C ALA A 136 -16.25 -9.89 1.49
N CYS A 137 -17.23 -10.73 1.14
CA CYS A 137 -17.51 -11.96 1.87
C CYS A 137 -16.45 -13.02 1.54
N GLY A 138 -15.29 -12.91 2.21
CA GLY A 138 -14.17 -13.85 2.09
C GLY A 138 -12.85 -13.17 1.72
N GLN A 139 -11.75 -13.65 2.31
CA GLN A 139 -10.41 -13.13 2.03
C GLN A 139 -9.89 -13.64 0.68
N THR A 140 -9.61 -12.72 -0.24
CA THR A 140 -8.95 -13.05 -1.52
C THR A 140 -7.44 -13.28 -1.33
N PHE A 141 -6.84 -12.75 -0.25
CA PHE A 141 -5.43 -12.92 0.10
C PHE A 141 -5.25 -12.88 1.64
N LYS A 142 -4.06 -13.28 2.11
CA LYS A 142 -3.71 -13.24 3.54
C LYS A 142 -3.25 -11.84 3.93
N GLY A 143 -4.12 -11.10 4.58
CA GLY A 143 -3.86 -9.72 5.01
C GLY A 143 -5.06 -9.11 5.71
N GLN A 144 -4.84 -7.98 6.36
CA GLN A 144 -5.85 -7.22 7.08
C GLN A 144 -5.71 -5.75 6.74
N GLU A 145 -6.83 -5.11 6.44
CA GLU A 145 -6.90 -3.66 6.43
C GLU A 145 -6.62 -3.14 7.84
N TRP A 146 -5.97 -1.99 7.92
CA TRP A 146 -5.69 -1.29 9.15
C TRP A 146 -6.17 0.16 9.05
N HIS A 147 -6.84 0.64 10.09
CA HIS A 147 -7.25 2.03 10.23
C HIS A 147 -6.85 2.50 11.63
N ALA A 148 -6.27 3.68 11.72
CA ALA A 148 -5.96 4.36 12.97
C ALA A 148 -6.24 5.85 12.84
N ASP A 149 -6.20 6.53 13.96
CA ASP A 149 -6.31 7.98 14.00
C ASP A 149 -5.25 8.59 14.94
N SER A 150 -5.11 9.90 14.94
CA SER A 150 -4.10 10.58 15.77
C SER A 150 -4.31 10.43 17.29
N LYS A 151 -5.46 9.90 17.75
CA LYS A 151 -5.73 9.58 19.16
C LYS A 151 -5.43 8.13 19.50
N ASP A 152 -5.58 7.20 18.55
CA ASP A 152 -5.24 5.78 18.70
C ASP A 152 -4.39 5.27 17.53
N LEU A 153 -3.07 5.32 17.71
CA LEU A 153 -2.09 4.82 16.74
C LEU A 153 -1.95 3.29 16.74
N TYR A 154 -2.54 2.58 17.70
CA TYR A 154 -2.62 1.11 17.63
C TYR A 154 -3.58 0.70 16.52
N GLY A 155 -4.73 1.39 16.47
CA GLY A 155 -5.73 1.25 15.43
C GLY A 155 -6.49 -0.08 15.47
N HIS A 156 -7.22 -0.33 14.40
CA HIS A 156 -8.10 -1.47 14.23
C HIS A 156 -7.72 -2.27 12.99
N TYR A 157 -7.94 -3.58 13.05
CA TYR A 157 -7.62 -4.50 11.96
C TYR A 157 -8.87 -5.23 11.49
N TYR A 158 -9.09 -5.24 10.18
CA TYR A 158 -10.30 -5.82 9.59
C TYR A 158 -9.95 -6.92 8.59
N ASN A 159 -10.67 -8.04 8.66
CA ASN A 159 -10.47 -9.19 7.77
C ASN A 159 -11.37 -9.18 6.52
N TYR A 160 -12.46 -8.41 6.57
CA TYR A 160 -13.48 -8.37 5.50
C TYR A 160 -13.35 -7.14 4.61
N PHE A 161 -12.47 -6.22 5.01
CA PHE A 161 -12.10 -5.05 4.25
C PHE A 161 -10.64 -5.19 3.83
N SER A 162 -10.31 -4.56 2.72
CA SER A 162 -8.97 -4.42 2.21
C SER A 162 -8.94 -3.16 1.38
N LEU A 163 -7.85 -2.41 1.45
CA LEU A 163 -7.64 -1.33 0.50
C LEU A 163 -7.65 -1.90 -0.93
N ALA A 164 -7.99 -1.07 -1.90
CA ALA A 164 -7.76 -1.37 -3.31
C ALA A 164 -6.30 -1.05 -3.63
N PHE A 165 -5.44 -2.08 -3.68
CA PHE A 165 -3.99 -1.93 -3.81
C PHE A 165 -3.35 -2.98 -4.74
N LYS A 166 -2.12 -2.70 -5.15
CA LYS A 166 -1.23 -3.65 -5.82
C LYS A 166 0.18 -3.55 -5.22
N VAL A 167 0.77 -4.69 -4.91
CA VAL A 167 2.17 -4.85 -4.51
C VAL A 167 2.91 -5.45 -5.70
N GLU A 168 3.84 -4.72 -6.29
CA GLU A 168 4.55 -5.15 -7.49
C GLU A 168 6.02 -5.47 -7.22
N MET A 169 6.43 -6.69 -7.57
CA MET A 169 7.79 -7.17 -7.35
C MET A 169 8.48 -7.54 -8.66
N CYS A 170 9.80 -7.42 -8.66
CA CYS A 170 10.69 -8.00 -9.65
C CYS A 170 11.22 -9.33 -9.09
N ALA A 171 11.09 -10.42 -9.87
CA ALA A 171 11.66 -11.73 -9.56
C ALA A 171 12.93 -12.00 -10.37
#